data_AF-A9GUK3-F1
#
_entry.id   AF-A9GUK3-F1
#
_cell.length_a   1.000
_cell.length_b   1.000
_cell.length_c   1.000
_cell.angle_alpha   90.00
_cell.angle_beta   90.00
_cell.angle_gamma   90.00
#
_symmetry.space_group_name_H-M   'P 1'
#
loop_
_entity.id
_entity.type
_entity.pdbx_description
1 polymer ?
#
loop_
_entity_poly.entity_id
_entity_poly.type
_entity_poly.pdbx_seq_one_letter_code
_entity_poly.pdbx_strand_id
1 'polypeptide(L)'
;MARDLRSTRTLLHPLWLGALALLVLNDHALKGSYVLPGWLTGKLSDFAGLLVAPAVLASLLRVTSRRGVLGAHVAIGVVFSAIKLAPEAARAVEGLMALTPLPWRITVDPTDLIALPVLLASYRVLGEAMARPAPARPVAHRLALMAGSLACVATSK
;
A
#
# COMPACT_ATOMS: atom_id res chain seq x y z
N MET A 1 -28.46 -15.48 11.68
CA MET A 1 -28.29 -14.48 10.61
C MET A 1 -26.94 -13.77 10.82
N ALA A 2 -25.86 -14.40 10.36
CA ALA A 2 -24.49 -13.93 10.61
C ALA A 2 -24.23 -12.64 9.81
N ARG A 3 -24.17 -11.52 10.52
CA ARG A 3 -23.81 -10.23 9.95
C ARG A 3 -22.33 -10.26 9.58
N ASP A 4 -22.05 -10.60 8.33
CA ASP A 4 -20.71 -10.58 7.75
C ASP A 4 -20.32 -9.12 7.44
N LEU A 5 -20.00 -8.36 8.49
CA LEU A 5 -19.59 -6.96 8.43
C LEU A 5 -18.09 -6.89 8.19
N ARG A 6 -17.66 -7.20 6.97
CA ARG A 6 -16.25 -7.07 6.59
C ARG A 6 -15.97 -5.67 6.02
N SER A 7 -14.77 -5.15 6.32
CA SER A 7 -14.26 -3.82 5.96
C SER A 7 -14.14 -3.66 4.43
N THR A 8 -15.22 -3.23 3.76
CA THR A 8 -15.33 -3.18 2.29
C THR A 8 -15.88 -1.85 1.73
N ARG A 9 -15.44 -0.70 2.25
CA ARG A 9 -15.70 0.61 1.59
C ARG A 9 -14.44 1.29 1.09
N THR A 10 -13.31 1.02 1.72
CA THR A 10 -12.05 1.73 1.46
C THR A 10 -11.40 1.34 0.14
N LEU A 11 -11.46 0.07 -0.26
CA LEU A 11 -10.86 -0.40 -1.52
C LEU A 11 -11.61 0.11 -2.77
N LEU A 12 -12.77 0.74 -2.59
CA LEU A 12 -13.54 1.41 -3.65
C LEU A 12 -13.60 2.93 -3.43
N HIS A 13 -12.89 3.46 -2.44
CA HIS A 13 -12.83 4.90 -2.22
C HIS A 13 -12.06 5.55 -3.39
N PRO A 14 -12.57 6.64 -3.99
CA PRO A 14 -11.92 7.28 -5.14
C PRO A 14 -10.45 7.61 -4.91
N LEU A 15 -10.10 8.07 -3.71
CA LEU A 15 -8.70 8.34 -3.33
C LEU A 15 -7.84 7.07 -3.34
N TRP A 16 -8.36 5.93 -2.86
CA TRP A 16 -7.62 4.67 -2.84
C TRP A 16 -7.46 4.11 -4.25
N LEU A 17 -8.52 4.16 -5.06
CA LEU A 17 -8.47 3.74 -6.47
C LEU A 17 -7.52 4.64 -7.29
N GLY A 18 -7.55 5.96 -7.05
CA GLY A 18 -6.64 6.90 -7.68
C GLY A 18 -5.19 6.64 -7.30
N ALA A 19 -4.90 6.36 -6.02
CA ALA A 19 -3.56 6.00 -5.58
C ALA A 19 -3.12 4.64 -6.15
N LEU A 20 -4.00 3.65 -6.21
CA LEU A 20 -3.70 2.37 -6.85
C LEU A 20 -3.40 2.54 -8.34
N ALA A 21 -4.21 3.32 -9.06
CA ALA A 21 -4.00 3.61 -10.47
C ALA A 21 -2.67 4.36 -10.67
N LEU A 22 -2.38 5.36 -9.84
CA LEU A 22 -1.11 6.07 -9.85
C LEU A 22 0.05 5.10 -9.62
N LEU A 23 -0.03 4.22 -8.62
CA LEU A 23 1.01 3.24 -8.31
C LEU A 23 1.26 2.32 -9.50
N VAL A 24 0.20 1.74 -10.07
CA VAL A 24 0.31 0.82 -11.20
C VAL A 24 0.88 1.52 -12.44
N LEU A 25 0.33 2.69 -12.81
CA LEU A 25 0.78 3.45 -13.98
C LEU A 25 2.21 3.96 -13.80
N ASN A 26 2.54 4.46 -12.61
CA ASN A 26 3.89 4.94 -12.34
C ASN A 26 4.91 3.81 -12.43
N ASP A 27 4.62 2.68 -11.78
CA ASP A 27 5.55 1.56 -11.74
C ASP A 27 5.66 0.83 -13.07
N HIS A 28 4.61 0.76 -13.89
CA HIS A 28 4.64 -0.04 -15.12
C HIS A 28 4.86 0.78 -16.40
N ALA A 29 4.56 2.08 -16.39
CA ALA A 29 4.64 2.93 -17.58
C ALA A 29 5.57 4.14 -17.44
N LEU A 30 5.73 4.72 -16.24
CA LEU A 30 6.54 5.92 -16.05
C LEU A 30 7.98 5.62 -15.64
N LYS A 31 8.21 4.60 -14.81
CA LYS A 31 9.57 4.14 -14.51
C LYS A 31 10.24 3.64 -15.80
N GLY A 32 11.43 4.18 -16.09
CA GLY A 32 12.22 3.81 -17.28
C GLY A 32 11.76 4.42 -18.61
N SER A 33 10.67 5.21 -18.65
CA SER A 33 10.20 5.85 -19.89
C SER A 33 10.89 7.18 -20.22
N TYR A 34 11.77 7.66 -19.35
CA TYR A 34 12.48 8.95 -19.46
C TYR A 34 11.58 10.20 -19.44
N VAL A 35 10.26 10.04 -19.30
CA VAL A 35 9.30 11.15 -19.19
C VAL A 35 9.46 11.90 -17.86
N LEU A 36 9.73 11.17 -16.78
CA LEU A 36 9.98 11.72 -15.45
C LEU A 36 11.34 11.24 -14.92
N PRO A 37 12.03 12.06 -14.11
CA PRO A 37 13.25 11.62 -13.42
C PRO A 37 12.97 10.43 -12.49
N GLY A 38 13.89 9.47 -12.44
CA GLY A 38 13.72 8.25 -11.62
C GLY A 38 13.55 8.52 -10.12
N TRP A 39 14.16 9.61 -9.60
CA TRP A 39 13.97 10.00 -8.20
C TRP A 39 12.53 10.45 -7.91
N LEU A 40 11.84 11.05 -8.89
CA LEU A 40 10.47 11.53 -8.73
C LEU A 40 9.49 10.36 -8.81
N THR A 41 9.66 9.45 -9.77
CA THR A 41 8.83 8.25 -9.89
C THR A 41 8.97 7.34 -8.67
N GLY A 42 10.17 7.22 -8.09
CA GLY A 42 10.39 6.52 -6.83
C GLY A 42 9.54 7.10 -5.68
N LYS A 43 9.57 8.43 -5.50
CA LYS A 43 8.76 9.08 -4.48
C LYS A 43 7.27 8.91 -4.73
N LEU A 44 6.81 9.07 -5.96
CA LEU A 44 5.39 8.85 -6.31
C LEU A 44 4.93 7.43 -5.94
N SER A 45 5.77 6.40 -6.15
CA SER A 45 5.49 5.04 -5.68
C SER A 45 5.34 4.99 -4.17
N ASP A 46 6.22 5.65 -3.41
CA ASP A 46 6.16 5.67 -1.94
C ASP A 46 4.89 6.37 -1.44
N PHE A 47 4.55 7.54 -2.01
CA PHE A 47 3.31 8.27 -1.69
C PHE A 47 2.08 7.40 -1.97
N ALA A 48 2.00 6.78 -3.15
CA ALA A 48 0.87 5.95 -3.53
C ALA A 48 0.79 4.65 -2.69
N GLY A 49 1.93 4.01 -2.46
CA GLY A 49 2.07 2.78 -1.67
C GLY A 49 1.64 2.98 -0.21
N LEU A 50 2.07 4.07 0.43
CA LEU A 50 1.67 4.39 1.81
C LEU A 50 0.18 4.72 1.95
N LEU A 51 -0.47 5.16 0.88
CA LEU A 51 -1.93 5.35 0.86
C LEU A 51 -2.66 4.00 0.70
N VAL A 52 -2.14 3.12 -0.16
CA VAL A 52 -2.78 1.84 -0.54
C VAL A 52 -2.56 0.73 0.50
N ALA A 53 -1.32 0.55 0.96
CA ALA A 53 -0.87 -0.62 1.71
C ALA A 53 -1.57 -0.85 3.07
N PRO A 54 -1.87 0.19 3.90
CA PRO A 54 -2.56 -0.03 5.17
C PRO A 54 -3.95 -0.63 5.00
N ALA A 55 -4.65 -0.23 3.93
CA ALA A 55 -5.98 -0.77 3.61
C ALA A 55 -5.89 -2.23 3.15
N VAL A 56 -4.90 -2.57 2.33
CA VAL A 56 -4.62 -3.95 1.92
C VAL A 56 -4.32 -4.82 3.15
N LEU A 57 -3.40 -4.38 4.02
CA LEU A 57 -3.01 -5.11 5.23
C LEU A 57 -4.20 -5.34 6.16
N ALA A 58 -4.96 -4.28 6.47
CA ALA A 58 -6.13 -4.39 7.33
C ALA A 58 -7.22 -5.30 6.73
N SER A 59 -7.42 -5.27 5.41
CA SER A 59 -8.36 -6.17 4.73
C SER A 59 -7.90 -7.63 4.75
N LEU A 60 -6.62 -7.91 4.52
CA LEU A 60 -6.04 -9.27 4.61
C LEU A 60 -6.17 -9.84 6.02
N LEU A 61 -5.87 -9.02 7.02
CA LEU A 61 -5.98 -9.37 8.45
C LEU A 61 -7.42 -9.31 8.99
N ARG A 62 -8.40 -8.98 8.14
CA ARG A 62 -9.82 -8.85 8.50
C ARG A 62 -10.06 -7.96 9.73
N VAL A 63 -9.29 -6.88 9.81
CA VAL A 63 -9.37 -5.90 10.89
C VAL A 63 -10.69 -5.15 10.80
N THR A 64 -11.39 -5.06 11.92
CA THR A 64 -12.68 -4.35 12.03
C THR A 64 -12.68 -3.23 13.08
N SER A 65 -11.67 -3.18 13.96
CA SER A 65 -11.59 -2.19 15.02
C SER A 65 -10.73 -0.99 14.62
N ARG A 66 -11.10 0.20 15.12
CA ARG A 66 -10.32 1.43 14.88
C ARG A 66 -8.87 1.33 15.37
N ARG A 67 -8.65 0.62 16.48
CA ARG A 67 -7.31 0.32 17.02
C ARG A 67 -6.53 -0.60 16.09
N GLY A 68 -7.17 -1.63 15.53
CA GLY A 68 -6.52 -2.49 14.55
C GLY A 68 -6.18 -1.76 13.25
N VAL A 69 -7.06 -0.85 12.79
CA VAL A 69 -6.78 -0.02 11.60
C VAL A 69 -5.57 0.88 11.86
N LEU A 70 -5.49 1.48 13.05
CA LEU A 70 -4.31 2.23 13.47
C LEU A 70 -3.07 1.33 13.51
N GLY A 71 -3.19 0.12 14.06
CA GLY A 71 -2.12 -0.88 14.09
C GLY A 71 -1.59 -1.23 12.69
N ALA A 72 -2.47 -1.37 11.70
CA ALA A 72 -2.07 -1.61 10.31
C ALA A 72 -1.28 -0.42 9.73
N HIS A 73 -1.69 0.82 10.00
CA HIS A 73 -0.96 2.02 9.55
C HIS A 73 0.42 2.13 10.22
N VAL A 74 0.48 1.89 11.54
CA VAL A 74 1.74 1.88 12.29
C VAL A 74 2.66 0.78 11.75
N ALA A 75 2.15 -0.44 11.53
CA ALA A 75 2.94 -1.54 11.00
C ALA A 75 3.53 -1.20 9.63
N ILE A 76 2.74 -0.64 8.71
CA ILE A 76 3.23 -0.18 7.40
C ILE A 76 4.29 0.92 7.57
N GLY A 77 4.05 1.91 8.43
CA GLY A 77 5.02 2.99 8.67
C GLY A 77 6.34 2.50 9.25
N VAL A 78 6.30 1.52 10.17
CA VAL A 78 7.49 0.90 10.76
C VAL A 78 8.27 0.13 9.70
N VAL A 79 7.60 -0.73 8.92
CA VAL A 79 8.26 -1.50 7.85
C VAL A 79 8.85 -0.56 6.81
N PHE A 80 8.09 0.43 6.35
CA PHE A 80 8.56 1.44 5.39
C PHE A 80 9.79 2.20 5.91
N SER A 81 9.74 2.68 7.14
CA SER A 81 10.87 3.42 7.73
C SER A 81 12.10 2.53 7.86
N ALA A 82 11.92 1.27 8.28
CA ALA A 82 13.01 0.32 8.42
C ALA A 82 13.71 0.06 7.07
N ILE A 83 12.96 -0.21 6.00
CA ILE A 83 13.55 -0.49 4.69
C ILE A 83 14.19 0.74 4.02
N LYS A 84 13.75 1.96 4.38
CA LYS A 84 14.34 3.21 3.87
C LYS A 84 15.55 3.70 4.67
N LEU A 85 15.72 3.24 5.91
CA LEU A 85 16.83 3.64 6.80
C LEU A 85 17.93 2.58 6.92
N ALA A 86 17.58 1.29 6.88
CA ALA A 86 18.50 0.20 7.17
C ALA A 86 18.68 -0.72 5.95
N PRO A 87 19.87 -0.77 5.34
CA PRO A 87 20.18 -1.70 4.25
C PRO A 87 19.93 -3.16 4.61
N GLU A 88 20.14 -3.55 5.87
CA GLU A 88 19.88 -4.89 6.38
C GLU A 88 18.40 -5.24 6.30
N ALA A 89 17.53 -4.30 6.67
CA ALA A 89 16.08 -4.48 6.62
C ALA A 89 15.59 -4.58 5.16
N ALA A 90 16.12 -3.73 4.27
CA ALA A 90 15.83 -3.81 2.85
C ALA A 90 16.23 -5.19 2.28
N ARG A 91 17.46 -5.66 2.55
CA ARG A 91 17.93 -6.99 2.12
C ARG A 91 17.08 -8.14 2.67
N ALA A 92 16.63 -8.04 3.92
CA ALA A 92 15.78 -9.07 4.53
C ALA A 92 14.42 -9.17 3.82
N VAL A 93 13.81 -8.03 3.49
CA VAL A 93 12.55 -7.98 2.73
C VAL A 93 12.74 -8.47 1.29
N GLU A 94 13.80 -8.03 0.62
CA GLU A 94 14.17 -8.55 -0.72
C GLU A 94 14.37 -10.07 -0.69
N GLY A 95 15.04 -10.61 0.33
CA GLY A 95 15.26 -12.04 0.50
C GLY A 95 13.98 -12.85 0.68
N LEU A 96 13.02 -12.33 1.45
CA LEU A 96 11.69 -12.95 1.56
C LEU A 96 10.97 -12.99 0.21
N MET A 97 11.23 -12.00 -0.63
CA MET A 97 10.50 -11.76 -1.86
C MET A 97 11.13 -12.41 -3.08
N ALA A 98 12.40 -12.80 -2.97
CA ALA A 98 13.05 -13.74 -3.86
C ALA A 98 12.37 -15.12 -3.91
N LEU A 99 11.49 -15.44 -2.95
CA LEU A 99 10.61 -16.62 -3.01
C LEU A 99 9.50 -16.47 -4.07
N THR A 100 9.31 -15.26 -4.60
CA THR A 100 8.36 -14.96 -5.67
C THR A 100 9.12 -14.74 -6.98
N PRO A 101 8.50 -14.98 -8.15
CA PRO A 101 9.14 -14.73 -9.44
C PRO A 101 9.28 -13.24 -9.79
N LEU A 102 8.87 -12.34 -8.90
CA LEU A 102 8.82 -10.91 -9.16
C LEU A 102 10.17 -10.26 -8.79
N PRO A 103 10.83 -9.56 -9.72
CA PRO A 103 12.10 -8.89 -9.43
C PRO A 103 11.84 -7.68 -8.55
N TRP A 104 12.06 -7.82 -7.24
CA TRP A 104 11.88 -6.74 -6.27
C TRP A 104 13.22 -6.24 -5.75
N ARG A 105 13.47 -4.95 -5.88
CA ARG A 105 14.64 -4.26 -5.32
C ARG A 105 14.20 -2.99 -4.59
N ILE A 106 14.78 -2.75 -3.43
CA ILE A 106 14.47 -1.66 -2.54
C ILE A 106 15.65 -0.68 -2.52
N THR A 107 15.38 0.56 -2.91
CA THR A 107 16.32 1.66 -2.75
C THR A 107 16.25 2.18 -1.31
N VAL A 108 17.39 2.16 -0.61
CA VAL A 108 17.54 2.74 0.73
C VAL A 108 17.82 4.23 0.58
N ASP A 109 16.80 5.05 0.77
CA ASP A 109 16.88 6.51 0.71
C ASP A 109 16.10 7.13 1.88
N PRO A 110 16.79 7.69 2.90
CA PRO A 110 16.15 8.35 4.03
C PRO A 110 15.26 9.55 3.64
N THR A 111 15.47 10.17 2.46
CA THR A 111 14.64 11.28 2.00
C THR A 111 13.22 10.85 1.65
N ASP A 112 12.98 9.55 1.45
CA ASP A 112 11.64 8.99 1.20
C ASP A 112 10.75 8.98 2.46
N LEU A 113 11.33 9.21 3.65
CA LEU A 113 10.54 9.41 4.87
C LEU A 113 9.62 10.63 4.81
N ILE A 114 9.84 11.54 3.85
CA ILE A 114 8.90 12.62 3.53
C ILE A 114 7.50 12.10 3.13
N ALA A 115 7.39 10.83 2.73
CA ALA A 115 6.11 10.21 2.42
C ALA A 115 5.31 9.77 3.67
N LEU A 116 5.93 9.68 4.86
CA LEU A 116 5.25 9.25 6.11
C LEU A 116 3.98 10.04 6.47
N PRO A 117 3.89 11.38 6.28
CA PRO A 117 2.66 12.12 6.51
C PRO A 117 1.45 11.61 5.69
N VAL A 118 1.68 10.91 4.57
CA VAL A 118 0.62 10.27 3.80
C VAL A 118 -0.10 9.19 4.59
N LEU A 119 0.60 8.47 5.49
CA LEU A 119 -0.05 7.49 6.36
C LEU A 119 -1.06 8.16 7.29
N LEU A 120 -0.75 9.35 7.79
CA LEU A 120 -1.70 10.12 8.60
C LEU A 120 -2.90 10.54 7.74
N ALA A 121 -2.67 11.05 6.53
CA ALA A 121 -3.75 11.41 5.61
C ALA A 121 -4.62 10.19 5.26
N SER A 122 -4.00 9.05 4.97
CA SER A 122 -4.67 7.77 4.72
C SER A 122 -5.50 7.34 5.92
N TYR A 123 -4.95 7.36 7.13
CA TYR A 123 -5.69 7.01 8.35
C TYR A 123 -6.91 7.92 8.57
N ARG A 124 -6.76 9.22 8.34
CA ARG A 124 -7.84 10.20 8.54
C ARG A 124 -8.96 10.05 7.51
N VAL A 125 -8.60 9.89 6.23
CA VAL A 125 -9.57 9.86 5.12
C VAL A 125 -10.15 8.46 4.93
N LEU A 126 -9.30 7.44 4.97
CA LEU A 126 -9.65 6.07 4.68
C LEU A 126 -9.93 5.25 5.93
N GLY A 127 -9.27 5.53 7.06
CA GLY A 127 -9.40 4.74 8.28
C GLY A 127 -10.82 4.72 8.86
N GLU A 128 -11.57 5.81 8.74
CA GLU A 128 -12.99 5.84 9.09
C GLU A 128 -13.85 4.99 8.16
N ALA A 129 -13.54 4.97 6.86
CA ALA A 129 -14.21 4.13 5.89
C ALA A 129 -13.89 2.63 6.09
N MET A 130 -12.71 2.30 6.63
CA MET A 130 -12.27 0.93 6.93
C MET A 130 -12.99 0.36 8.14
N ALA A 131 -13.24 1.17 9.17
CA ALA A 131 -13.91 0.74 10.39
C ALA A 131 -15.44 0.57 10.22
N ARG A 132 -16.00 1.03 9.09
CA ARG A 132 -17.45 0.95 8.83
C ARG A 132 -17.81 -0.33 8.08
N PRO A 133 -18.92 -0.99 8.46
CA PRO A 133 -19.47 -2.07 7.66
C PRO A 133 -19.88 -1.58 6.27
N ALA A 134 -19.69 -2.44 5.28
CA ALA A 134 -19.89 -2.09 3.88
C ALA A 134 -20.99 -2.93 3.20
N PRO A 135 -21.60 -2.41 2.12
CA PRO A 135 -22.59 -3.15 1.34
C PRO A 135 -21.96 -4.36 0.60
N ALA A 136 -22.82 -5.34 0.29
CA ALA A 136 -22.44 -6.61 -0.32
C ALA A 136 -22.01 -6.46 -1.79
N ARG A 137 -20.74 -6.07 -2.03
CA ARG A 137 -20.08 -6.18 -3.35
C ARG A 137 -18.83 -7.05 -3.27
N PRO A 138 -18.96 -8.37 -3.01
CA PRO A 138 -17.82 -9.23 -2.66
C PRO A 138 -16.80 -9.38 -3.79
N VAL A 139 -17.23 -9.40 -5.05
CA VAL A 139 -16.34 -9.59 -6.20
C VAL A 139 -15.44 -8.38 -6.43
N ALA A 140 -16.01 -7.17 -6.53
CA ALA A 140 -15.24 -5.94 -6.74
C ALA A 140 -14.18 -5.72 -5.66
N HIS A 141 -14.49 -6.09 -4.41
CA HIS A 141 -13.54 -6.00 -3.31
C HIS A 141 -12.41 -7.01 -3.38
N ARG A 142 -12.70 -8.26 -3.76
CA ARG A 142 -11.66 -9.26 -3.99
C ARG A 142 -10.74 -8.83 -5.11
N LEU A 143 -11.30 -8.31 -6.20
CA LEU A 143 -10.51 -7.78 -7.32
C LEU A 143 -9.66 -6.60 -6.89
N ALA A 144 -10.21 -5.62 -6.17
CA ALA A 144 -9.44 -4.49 -5.66
C ALA A 144 -8.36 -4.93 -4.67
N LEU A 145 -8.65 -5.87 -3.77
CA LEU A 145 -7.67 -6.41 -2.83
C LEU A 145 -6.55 -7.15 -3.56
N MET A 146 -6.87 -7.99 -4.54
CA MET A 146 -5.88 -8.70 -5.36
C MET A 146 -5.03 -7.71 -6.15
N ALA A 147 -5.65 -6.72 -6.81
CA ALA A 147 -4.95 -5.68 -7.54
C ALA A 147 -4.03 -4.85 -6.62
N GLY A 148 -4.51 -4.43 -5.45
CA GLY A 148 -3.73 -3.70 -4.46
C GLY A 148 -2.58 -4.53 -3.88
N SER A 149 -2.82 -5.81 -3.58
CA SER A 149 -1.78 -6.71 -3.08
C SER A 149 -0.69 -6.94 -4.14
N LEU A 150 -1.10 -7.18 -5.39
CA LEU A 150 -0.18 -7.33 -6.52
C LEU A 150 0.59 -6.04 -6.75
N ALA A 151 -0.06 -4.87 -6.75
CA ALA A 151 0.61 -3.58 -6.97
C ALA A 151 1.60 -3.23 -5.86
N CYS A 152 1.34 -3.62 -4.60
CA CYS A 152 2.28 -3.39 -3.49
C CYS A 152 3.54 -4.28 -3.57
N VAL A 153 3.46 -5.40 -4.29
CA VAL A 153 4.52 -6.41 -4.40
C VAL A 153 5.26 -6.32 -5.74
N ALA A 154 4.53 -6.00 -6.82
CA ALA A 154 5.04 -5.88 -8.17
C ALA A 154 5.48 -4.42 -8.41
N THR A 155 6.61 -4.04 -7.85
CA THR A 155 7.29 -2.79 -8.25
C THR A 155 8.27 -3.10 -9.37
N SER A 156 8.24 -2.32 -10.46
CA SER A 156 9.22 -2.46 -11.54
C SER A 156 10.54 -1.70 -11.26
N LYS A 157 11.58 -2.06 -12.02
CA LYS A 157 12.98 -1.60 -11.90
C LYS A 157 13.15 -0.10 -12.16
#